data_AF-A0A2V6SJZ3-F1
#
_entry.id   AF-A0A2V6SJZ3-F1
#
_cell.length_a   1.000
_cell.length_b   1.000
_cell.length_c   1.000
_cell.angle_alpha   90.00
_cell.angle_beta   90.00
_cell.angle_gamma   90.00
#
_symmetry.space_group_name_H-M   'P 1'
#
loop_
_entity.id
_entity.type
_entity.pdbx_description
1 polymer ?
#
loop_
_entity_poly.entity_id
_entity_poly.type
_entity_poly.pdbx_seq_one_letter_code
_entity_poly.pdbx_strand_id
1 'polypeptide(L)' 'RELTEALPADVWLTSLSADKSGVELAGFAGSASQLIPLLESSPTLERAEFTSPVTKGRDKEQFRLKAAWERPAGGR' A
#
# COMPACT_ATOMS: atom_id res chain seq x y z
N ARG A 1 8.10 13.67 10.46
CA ARG A 1 8.88 13.36 9.24
C ARG A 1 9.21 11.88 9.40
N GLU A 2 8.64 10.94 8.64
CA GLU A 2 9.02 10.64 7.26
C GLU A 2 8.18 9.48 6.69
N LEU A 3 7.00 9.78 6.17
CA LEU A 3 6.27 8.83 5.28
C LEU A 3 6.56 9.09 3.81
N THR A 4 7.30 10.16 3.52
CA THR A 4 7.63 10.64 2.16
C THR A 4 8.97 10.11 1.65
N GLU A 5 9.84 9.58 2.51
CA GLU A 5 11.17 9.05 2.13
C GLU A 5 11.20 7.53 1.94
N ALA A 6 10.13 6.81 2.33
CA ALA A 6 10.06 5.35 2.26
C ALA A 6 9.43 4.81 0.97
N LEU A 7 8.84 5.67 0.13
CA LEU A 7 8.29 5.24 -1.15
C LEU A 7 9.41 5.25 -2.20
N PRO A 8 9.65 4.15 -2.94
CA PRO A 8 10.54 4.15 -4.08
C PRO A 8 10.18 5.31 -5.00
N ALA A 9 11.16 6.00 -5.57
CA ALA A 9 10.93 7.12 -6.50
C ALA A 9 10.00 6.75 -7.68
N ASP A 10 9.75 5.46 -7.88
CA ASP A 10 8.88 4.94 -8.91
C ASP A 10 7.40 4.78 -8.53
N VAL A 11 7.01 5.09 -7.28
CA VAL A 11 5.61 5.03 -6.82
C VAL A 11 4.97 6.41 -6.82
N TRP A 12 3.83 6.53 -7.50
CA TRP A 12 3.02 7.74 -7.56
C TRP A 12 1.60 7.44 -7.08
N LEU A 13 1.17 8.03 -5.97
CA LEU A 13 -0.19 7.88 -5.47
C LEU A 13 -1.13 8.86 -6.16
N THR A 14 -2.25 8.36 -6.67
CA THR A 14 -3.35 9.16 -7.20
C THR A 14 -4.49 9.30 -6.21
N SER A 15 -4.60 8.36 -5.27
CA SER A 15 -5.58 8.38 -4.19
C SER A 15 -5.01 7.72 -2.94
N LEU A 16 -5.25 8.37 -1.81
CA LEU A 16 -4.94 7.86 -0.47
C LEU A 16 -6.17 8.12 0.39
N SER A 17 -6.75 7.06 0.91
CA SER A 17 -7.86 7.11 1.86
C SER A 17 -7.46 6.34 3.11
N ALA A 18 -7.77 6.87 4.28
CA ALA A 18 -7.51 6.19 5.55
C ALA A 18 -8.78 6.28 6.41
N ASP A 19 -9.21 5.15 6.93
CA ASP A 19 -10.42 5.03 7.74
C ASP A 19 -10.15 4.16 8.98
N LYS A 20 -11.20 3.81 9.74
CA LYS A 20 -11.04 3.05 10.99
C LYS A 20 -10.61 1.60 10.78
N SER A 21 -10.85 1.04 9.59
CA SER A 21 -10.51 -0.33 9.24
C SER A 21 -9.12 -0.45 8.63
N GLY A 22 -8.58 0.61 8.05
CA GLY A 22 -7.28 0.56 7.40
C GLY A 22 -6.98 1.77 6.52
N VAL A 23 -6.14 1.53 5.51
CA VAL A 23 -5.79 2.46 4.46
C VAL A 23 -6.07 1.85 3.10
N GLU A 24 -6.50 2.67 2.16
CA GLU A 24 -6.63 2.34 0.76
C GLU A 24 -5.76 3.28 -0.07
N LEU A 25 -4.97 2.68 -0.96
CA LEU A 25 -3.93 3.32 -1.76
C LEU A 25 -4.20 2.98 -3.22
N ALA A 26 -4.28 3.99 -4.08
CA ALA A 26 -4.35 3.82 -5.51
C ALA A 26 -3.28 4.68 -6.20
N GLY A 27 -2.71 4.16 -7.28
CA GLY A 27 -1.64 4.85 -7.96
C GLY A 27 -0.98 4.04 -9.05
N PHE A 28 0.25 4.44 -9.36
CA PHE A 28 1.12 3.79 -10.32
C PHE A 28 2.45 3.45 -9.65
N ALA A 29 2.98 2.26 -9.91
CA ALA A 29 4.28 1.80 -9.42
C ALA A 29 4.99 1.00 -10.50
N GLY A 30 6.33 1.02 -10.53
CA GLY A 30 7.09 0.19 -11.47
C GLY A 30 6.91 -1.31 -11.21
N SER A 31 6.73 -1.69 -9.95
CA SER A 31 6.27 -3.03 -9.58
C SER A 31 5.25 -2.94 -8.44
N ALA A 32 3.97 -3.10 -8.77
CA ALA A 32 2.90 -3.11 -7.78
C ALA A 32 3.07 -4.29 -6.81
N SER A 33 3.49 -5.46 -7.30
CA SER A 33 3.68 -6.67 -6.49
C SER A 33 4.67 -6.48 -5.33
N GLN A 34 5.62 -5.54 -5.44
CA GLN A 34 6.55 -5.22 -4.36
C GLN A 34 5.93 -4.39 -3.22
N LEU A 35 4.76 -3.79 -3.45
CA LEU A 35 4.08 -2.96 -2.45
C LEU A 35 3.47 -3.79 -1.32
N ILE A 36 3.00 -5.01 -1.60
CA ILE A 36 2.42 -5.91 -0.60
C ILE A 36 3.42 -6.21 0.52
N PRO A 37 4.61 -6.80 0.25
CA PRO A 37 5.58 -7.07 1.31
C PRO A 37 6.15 -5.80 1.96
N LEU A 38 6.20 -4.67 1.24
CA LEU A 38 6.63 -3.39 1.80
C LEU A 38 5.65 -2.89 2.87
N LEU A 39 4.34 -3.00 2.60
CA LEU A 39 3.29 -2.61 3.54
C LEU A 39 3.19 -3.59 4.70
N GLU A 40 3.32 -4.89 4.46
CA GLU A 40 3.34 -5.92 5.51
C GLU A 40 4.59 -5.87 6.38
N SER A 41 5.69 -5.29 5.89
CA SER A 41 6.88 -5.02 6.70
C SER A 41 6.70 -3.84 7.65
N SER A 42 5.59 -3.10 7.55
CA SER A 42 5.31 -1.94 8.41
C SER A 42 4.72 -2.39 9.75
N PRO A 43 5.19 -1.88 10.90
CA PRO A 43 4.69 -2.22 12.23
C PRO A 43 3.31 -1.62 12.58
N THR A 44 2.65 -1.00 11.60
CA THR A 44 1.32 -0.39 11.79
C THR A 44 0.30 -0.88 10.78
N LEU A 45 0.72 -1.65 9.78
CA LEU A 45 -0.13 -2.11 8.69
C LEU A 45 0.03 -3.62 8.53
N GLU A 46 -1.09 -4.30 8.39
CA GLU A 46 -1.13 -5.74 8.13
C GLU A 46 -2.07 -6.04 6.96
N ARG A 47 -1.98 -7.24 6.40
CA ARG A 47 -2.95 -7.76 5.42
C ARG A 47 -3.10 -6.85 4.21
N ALA A 48 -1.97 -6.44 3.63
CA ALA A 48 -2.00 -5.68 2.39
C ALA A 48 -2.52 -6.59 1.27
N GLU A 49 -3.53 -6.14 0.53
CA GLU A 49 -4.12 -6.89 -0.58
C GLU A 49 -4.54 -5.95 -1.71
N PHE A 50 -4.46 -6.42 -2.96
CA PHE A 50 -4.99 -5.69 -4.10
C PHE A 50 -6.51 -5.76 -4.12
N THR A 51 -7.16 -4.59 -4.11
CA THR A 51 -8.63 -4.49 -4.25
C THR A 51 -9.07 -4.41 -5.70
N SER A 52 -8.12 -4.32 -6.64
CA SER A 52 -8.36 -4.33 -8.07
C SER A 52 -7.20 -4.99 -8.83
N PRO A 53 -7.44 -5.56 -10.02
CA PRO A 53 -6.37 -6.13 -10.83
C PRO A 53 -5.28 -5.11 -11.12
N VAL A 54 -4.02 -5.52 -10.95
CA VAL A 54 -2.88 -4.71 -11.35
C VAL A 54 -2.85 -4.63 -12.87
N THR A 55 -2.90 -3.41 -13.40
CA THR A 55 -2.91 -3.18 -14.85
C THR A 55 -1.56 -2.62 -15.28
N LYS A 56 -0.85 -3.34 -16.13
CA LYS A 56 0.44 -2.89 -16.66
C LYS A 56 0.21 -1.84 -17.75
N GLY A 57 0.63 -0.60 -17.48
CA GLY A 57 0.68 0.48 -18.46
C GLY A 57 1.97 0.43 -19.30
N ARG A 58 2.25 1.50 -20.05
CA ARG A 58 3.47 1.61 -20.87
C ARG A 58 4.74 1.55 -20.04
N ASP A 59 4.78 2.29 -18.95
CA ASP A 59 5.98 2.46 -18.11
C ASP A 59 5.77 2.00 -16.66
N LYS A 60 4.52 2.01 -16.18
CA LYS A 60 4.18 1.69 -14.79
C LYS A 60 2.93 0.84 -14.69
N GLU A 61 2.82 0.12 -13.59
CA GLU A 61 1.67 -0.69 -13.21
C GLU A 61 0.71 0.15 -12.39
N GLN A 62 -0.53 0.28 -12.87
CA GLN A 62 -1.62 0.84 -12.09
C GLN A 62 -2.07 -0.17 -11.05
N PHE A 63 -2.18 0.28 -9.81
CA PHE A 63 -2.60 -0.54 -8.69
C PHE A 63 -3.68 0.14 -7.86
N ARG A 64 -4.47 -0.69 -7.19
CA ARG A 64 -5.27 -0.29 -6.04
C ARG A 64 -5.14 -1.38 -5.00
N LEU A 65 -4.70 -1.00 -3.81
CA LEU A 65 -4.49 -1.90 -2.69
C LEU A 65 -5.11 -1.30 -1.44
N LYS A 66 -5.46 -2.16 -0.50
CA LYS A 66 -5.81 -1.78 0.86
C LYS A 66 -4.88 -2.50 1.83
N ALA A 67 -4.64 -1.91 2.98
CA ALA A 67 -4.00 -2.55 4.11
C ALA A 67 -4.81 -2.25 5.36
N ALA A 68 -4.94 -3.22 6.25
CA ALA A 68 -5.60 -3.02 7.54
C ALA A 68 -4.62 -2.40 8.54
N TRP A 69 -5.13 -1.71 9.55
CA TRP A 69 -4.30 -1.32 10.69
C TRP A 69 -3.86 -2.57 11.43
N GLU A 70 -2.57 -2.64 11.77
CA GLU A 70 -2.08 -3.63 12.71
C GLU A 70 -2.92 -3.48 13.99
N ARG A 71 -3.75 -4.48 14.28
CA ARG A 71 -4.42 -4.49 15.57
C ARG A 71 -3.31 -4.67 16.60
N PRO A 72 -3.18 -3.79 17.60
CA PRO A 72 -2.25 -4.05 18.68
C PRO A 72 -2.56 -5.45 19.18
N ALA A 73 -1.55 -6.33 19.12
CA ALA A 73 -1.63 -7.69 19.63
C ALA A 73 -1.83 -7.62 21.15
N GLY A 74 -3.03 -7.24 21.57
CA GLY A 74 -3.40 -6.95 22.94
C GLY A 74 -4.59 -7.83 23.30
N GLY A 75 -4.30 -8.92 24.01
CA GLY A 75 -5.32 -9.74 24.66
C GLY A 75 -5.02 -11.24 24.66
N ARG A 76 -3.91 -11.66 25.29
CA ARG A 76 -3.90 -12.91 26.04
C ARG A 76 -3.61 -12.59 27.49
#